data_AF-A0A6V7J2W7-F1
#
_entry.id   AF-A0A6V7J2W7-F1
#
_cell.length_a   1.000
_cell.length_b   1.000
_cell.length_c   1.000
_cell.angle_alpha   90.00
_cell.angle_beta   90.00
_cell.angle_gamma   90.00
#
_symmetry.space_group_name_H-M   'P 1'
#
loop_
_entity.id
_entity.type
_entity.pdbx_description
1 polymer ?
#
loop_
_entity_poly.entity_id
_entity_poly.type
_entity_poly.pdbx_seq_one_letter_code
_entity_poly.pdbx_strand_id
1 'polypeptide(L)' 'AIGTKAMVELKAYNENGMPMEGPTGILMLEQFPEGVRITGSIMGLAQGQHGFHVHEKGDVSKGCISAGAHYNPYL' A
#
# COMPACT_ATOMS: atom_id res chain seq x y z
N ALA A 1 -7.44 13.47 11.67
CA ALA A 1 -8.06 14.81 11.54
C ALA A 1 -8.29 15.08 10.06
N ILE A 2 -9.26 15.91 9.68
CA ILE A 2 -9.39 16.30 8.26
C ILE A 2 -8.11 17.04 7.84
N GLY A 3 -7.61 16.75 6.63
CA GLY A 3 -6.34 17.27 6.12
C GLY A 3 -5.10 16.53 6.63
N THR A 4 -5.24 15.48 7.45
CA THR A 4 -4.11 14.59 7.77
C THR A 4 -3.58 13.95 6.48
N LYS A 5 -2.27 14.02 6.27
CA LYS A 5 -1.58 13.46 5.10
C LYS A 5 -0.61 12.36 5.51
N ALA A 6 -0.48 11.37 4.64
CA ALA A 6 0.58 10.36 4.71
C ALA A 6 1.15 10.12 3.32
N MET A 7 2.44 9.79 3.27
CA MET A 7 3.11 9.35 2.04
C MET A 7 3.46 7.88 2.20
N VAL A 8 3.15 7.09 1.18
CA VAL A 8 3.49 5.67 1.10
C VAL A 8 4.44 5.48 -0.07
N GLU A 9 5.61 4.93 0.22
CA GLU A 9 6.52 4.42 -0.79
C GLU A 9 6.17 2.96 -1.08
N LEU A 10 5.76 2.67 -2.31
CA LEU A 10 5.48 1.31 -2.78
C LEU A 10 6.76 0.68 -3.34
N LYS A 11 7.09 -0.51 -2.83
CA LYS A 11 8.23 -1.32 -3.23
C LYS A 11 7.79 -2.78 -3.36
N ALA A 12 8.40 -3.49 -4.31
CA ALA A 12 8.32 -4.94 -4.36
C ALA A 12 9.27 -5.54 -3.31
N TYR A 13 8.80 -6.56 -2.59
CA TYR A 13 9.57 -7.26 -1.56
C TYR A 13 9.60 -8.75 -1.85
N ASN A 14 10.75 -9.38 -1.63
CA ASN A 14 10.88 -10.84 -1.68
C ASN A 14 10.39 -11.50 -0.37
N GLU A 15 10.42 -12.83 -0.32
CA GLU A 15 9.98 -13.64 0.82
C GLU A 15 10.72 -13.37 2.14
N ASN A 16 11.89 -12.72 2.09
CA ASN A 16 12.70 -12.36 3.25
C ASN A 16 12.53 -10.89 3.65
N GLY A 17 11.54 -10.20 3.08
CA GLY A 17 11.28 -8.78 3.37
C GLY A 17 12.33 -7.83 2.83
N MET A 18 13.16 -8.28 1.90
CA MET A 18 14.15 -7.44 1.24
C MET A 18 13.55 -6.84 -0.02
N PRO A 19 13.80 -5.55 -0.31
CA PRO A 19 13.41 -4.93 -1.57
C PRO A 19 13.96 -5.72 -2.76
N MET A 20 13.16 -5.86 -3.82
CA MET A 20 13.55 -6.52 -5.07
C MET A 20 13.09 -5.69 -6.29
N GLU A 21 13.57 -6.05 -7.48
CA GLU A 21 13.04 -5.48 -8.71
C GLU A 21 11.55 -5.84 -8.88
N GLY A 22 10.76 -4.86 -9.33
CA GLY A 22 9.33 -5.01 -9.52
C GLY A 22 8.61 -3.67 -9.55
N PRO A 23 7.27 -3.67 -9.40
CA PRO A 23 6.49 -2.44 -9.35
C PRO A 23 6.91 -1.53 -8.20
N THR A 24 7.01 -0.24 -8.49
CA THR A 24 7.38 0.79 -7.51
C THR A 24 6.50 2.02 -7.67
N GLY A 25 6.37 2.83 -6.62
CA GLY A 25 5.56 4.03 -6.71
C GLY A 25 5.58 4.88 -5.46
N ILE A 26 4.97 6.06 -5.57
CA ILE A 26 4.73 6.95 -4.43
C ILE A 26 3.25 7.29 -4.45
N LEU A 27 2.59 7.06 -3.32
CA LEU A 27 1.19 7.42 -3.09
C LEU A 27 1.08 8.43 -1.95
N MET A 28 0.23 9.42 -2.16
CA MET A 28 -0.20 10.37 -1.15
C MET A 28 -1.61 9.99 -0.71
N LEU A 29 -1.77 9.85 0.59
CA LEU A 29 -3.06 9.65 1.26
C LEU A 29 -3.40 10.95 1.96
N GLU A 30 -4.61 11.44 1.77
CA GLU A 30 -5.12 12.63 2.45
C GLU A 30 -6.54 12.38 2.95
N GLN A 31 -6.79 12.73 4.22
CA GLN A 31 -8.11 12.63 4.84
C GLN A 31 -9.00 13.80 4.39
N PHE A 32 -10.12 13.46 3.77
CA PHE A 32 -11.22 14.36 3.42
C PHE A 32 -12.45 14.04 4.28
N PRO A 33 -13.47 14.93 4.33
CA PRO A 33 -14.71 14.66 5.06
C PRO A 33 -15.42 13.36 4.63
N GLU A 34 -15.29 12.98 3.35
CA GLU A 34 -15.96 11.82 2.76
C GLU A 34 -15.15 10.51 2.89
N GLY A 35 -13.89 10.58 3.33
CA GLY A 35 -12.99 9.43 3.42
C GLY A 35 -11.54 9.78 3.12
N VAL A 36 -10.76 8.78 2.70
CA VAL A 36 -9.35 8.98 2.33
C VAL A 36 -9.23 9.04 0.81
N ARG A 37 -8.62 10.11 0.29
CA ARG A 37 -8.26 10.20 -1.12
C ARG A 37 -6.82 9.73 -1.30
N ILE A 38 -6.61 8.90 -2.32
CA ILE A 38 -5.30 8.36 -2.68
C ILE A 38 -4.93 8.85 -4.08
N THR A 39 -3.76 9.45 -4.21
CA THR A 39 -3.23 9.94 -5.49
C THR A 39 -1.76 9.63 -5.62
N GLY A 40 -1.26 9.37 -6.82
CA GLY A 40 0.16 9.13 -7.05
C GLY A 40 0.40 8.36 -8.33
N SER A 41 1.60 7.79 -8.44
CA SER A 41 2.06 7.07 -9.62
C SER A 41 2.66 5.73 -9.21
N ILE A 42 2.31 4.68 -9.95
CA ILE A 42 2.89 3.34 -9.84
C ILE A 42 3.44 2.96 -11.21
N MET A 43 4.67 2.49 -11.25
CA MET A 43 5.37 2.06 -12.46
C MET A 43 5.63 0.55 -12.42
N GLY A 44 5.81 -0.07 -13.59
CA GLY A 44 6.17 -1.49 -13.69
C GLY A 44 5.01 -2.49 -13.56
N LEU A 45 3.76 -2.01 -13.50
CA LEU A 45 2.57 -2.88 -13.56
C LEU A 45 2.22 -3.22 -15.02
N ALA A 46 1.73 -4.44 -15.25
CA ALA A 46 1.09 -4.80 -16.50
C ALA A 46 -0.16 -3.95 -16.74
N GLN A 47 -0.54 -3.73 -18.00
CA GLN A 47 -1.78 -3.02 -18.31
C GLN A 47 -3.00 -3.82 -17.82
N GLY A 48 -3.93 -3.14 -17.14
CA GLY A 48 -5.16 -3.76 -16.64
C GLY A 48 -5.60 -3.21 -15.29
N GLN A 49 -6.65 -3.78 -14.74
CA GLN A 49 -7.09 -3.52 -13.38
C GLN A 49 -6.26 -4.35 -12.40
N HIS A 50 -5.91 -3.77 -11.26
CA HIS A 50 -5.14 -4.42 -10.20
C HIS A 50 -5.88 -4.29 -8.88
N GLY A 51 -5.79 -5.31 -8.03
CA GLY A 51 -6.30 -5.23 -6.66
C GLY A 51 -5.48 -4.23 -5.84
N PHE A 52 -6.15 -3.43 -5.02
CA PHE A 52 -5.52 -2.42 -4.18
C PHE A 52 -6.18 -2.39 -2.81
N HIS A 53 -5.43 -2.72 -1.77
CA HIS A 53 -5.97 -2.97 -0.42
C HIS A 53 -5.05 -2.41 0.67
N VAL A 54 -5.62 -2.13 1.83
CA VAL A 54 -4.87 -1.92 3.08
C VAL A 54 -4.86 -3.25 3.83
N HIS A 55 -3.69 -3.70 4.25
CA HIS A 55 -3.52 -4.91 5.05
C HIS A 55 -3.45 -4.57 6.54
N GLU A 56 -3.78 -5.55 7.39
CA GLU A 56 -3.92 -5.35 8.85
C GLU A 56 -2.61 -5.00 9.57
N LYS A 57 -1.44 -5.35 8.99
CA LYS A 57 -0.12 -5.13 9.59
C LYS A 57 0.78 -4.35 8.65
N GLY A 58 1.55 -3.43 9.22
CA GLY A 58 2.71 -2.80 8.57
C GLY A 58 3.96 -3.68 8.61
N ASP A 59 3.82 -5.00 8.48
CA ASP A 59 4.92 -5.95 8.58
C ASP A 59 5.26 -6.54 7.21
N VAL A 60 6.44 -6.19 6.71
CA VAL A 60 7.00 -6.72 5.45
C VAL A 60 8.19 -7.65 5.68
N SER A 61 8.43 -8.11 6.91
CA SER A 61 9.61 -8.94 7.26
C SER A 61 9.67 -10.28 6.53
N LYS A 62 8.53 -10.79 6.02
CA LYS A 62 8.45 -11.98 5.17
C LYS A 62 7.80 -11.67 3.82
N GLY A 63 8.18 -10.51 3.26
CA GLY A 63 7.55 -9.95 2.07
C GLY A 63 6.09 -9.55 2.33
N CYS A 64 5.26 -9.56 1.29
CA CYS A 64 3.86 -9.14 1.41
C CYS A 64 2.97 -10.11 2.20
N ILE A 65 3.43 -11.36 2.44
CA ILE A 65 2.65 -12.36 3.18
C ILE A 65 2.50 -11.96 4.67
N SER A 66 3.53 -11.35 5.26
CA SER A 66 3.49 -10.93 6.67
C SER A 66 2.56 -9.73 6.93
N ALA A 67 2.12 -9.03 5.88
CA ALA A 67 1.15 -7.94 6.01
C ALA A 67 -0.21 -8.43 6.52
N GLY A 68 -0.49 -9.74 6.41
CA GLY A 68 -1.69 -10.38 6.95
C GLY A 68 -2.91 -10.22 6.05
N ALA A 69 -4.10 -10.34 6.65
CA ALA A 69 -5.37 -10.19 5.94
C ALA A 69 -5.65 -8.72 5.54
N HIS A 70 -6.74 -8.49 4.82
CA HIS A 70 -7.26 -7.13 4.63
C HIS A 70 -7.59 -6.50 5.98
N TYR A 71 -7.23 -5.22 6.16
CA TYR A 71 -7.61 -4.47 7.35
C TYR A 71 -9.13 -4.40 7.46
N ASN A 72 -9.68 -4.94 8.54
CA ASN A 72 -11.10 -4.87 8.85
C ASN A 72 -11.29 -4.54 10.34
N PRO A 73 -11.52 -3.26 10.69
CA PRO A 73 -11.63 -2.83 12.08
C PRO A 73 -12.96 -3.20 12.75
N TYR A 74 -13.89 -3.82 12.04
CA TYR A 74 -15.23 -4.15 12.53
C TYR A 74 -15.44 -5.65 12.78
N LEU A 75 -14.36 -6.44 12.71
CA LEU A 75 -14.35 -7.82 13.19
C LEU A 75 -14.39 -7.88 14.72
#